data_AF-A0A1Q3GNN7-F1
#
_entry.id   AF-A0A1Q3GNN7-F1
#
_cell.length_a   1.000
_cell.length_b   1.000
_cell.length_c   1.000
_cell.angle_alpha   90.00
_cell.angle_beta   90.00
_cell.angle_gamma   90.00
#
_symmetry.space_group_name_H-M   'P 1'
#
loop_
_entity.id
_entity.type
_entity.pdbx_description
1 polymer ?
#
loop_
_entity_poly.entity_id
_entity_poly.type
_entity_poly.pdbx_seq_one_letter_code
_entity_poly.pdbx_strand_id
1 'polypeptide(L)'
;MAENLYQKYAFLFEFFGIKQIDEIAQYWQAPHRFYHNEEHLEFLIQEIEKLYSLESINENARNILLITAFFHDIIYEPLANDNEEKSAKLLEHMVTARYQEAKLAQEIILDTKTHEPQSQLSELFCGLDMYIVEHSNFHELLEWEHKIFKEFQMIEYQFYKQGRLKLLKDFIRKYPKNAHNLENLITYVDQRKPRIGIYAGSFNPFHNGHLNILHKAEKIFEKVIIAQGINPEKVQDNKMSVNNPVLKYRQVESFSGLLTDYVKSKEAGADVTVIRGLRNGDDLDYEVNQLRFMEEMKPDLKLIFINCDKQFEHISSSSIRNLERIKEGLGQKYLPG
;
A
#
# COMPACT_ATOMS: atom_id res chain seq x y z
N MET A 1 5.35 -2.33 30.63
CA MET A 1 5.20 -2.02 29.19
C MET A 1 5.83 -3.17 28.45
N ALA A 2 5.16 -3.74 27.44
CA ALA A 2 5.77 -4.79 26.63
C ALA A 2 7.04 -4.23 25.98
N GLU A 3 8.11 -5.02 25.95
CA GLU A 3 9.34 -4.68 25.25
C GLU A 3 9.05 -4.61 23.74
N ASN A 4 9.42 -3.51 23.10
CA ASN A 4 9.24 -3.36 21.65
C ASN A 4 10.19 -4.34 20.91
N LEU A 5 9.76 -4.89 19.77
CA LEU A 5 10.53 -5.85 18.96
C LEU A 5 11.99 -5.47 18.78
N TYR A 6 12.27 -4.20 18.47
CA TYR A 6 13.62 -3.71 18.20
C TYR A 6 14.49 -3.65 19.46
N GLN A 7 13.89 -3.45 20.63
CA GLN A 7 14.59 -3.51 21.92
C GLN A 7 14.91 -4.96 22.29
N LYS A 8 13.95 -5.87 22.10
CA LYS A 8 14.12 -7.31 22.34
C LYS A 8 15.29 -7.89 21.54
N TYR A 9 15.50 -7.39 20.31
CA TYR A 9 16.58 -7.81 19.41
C TYR A 9 17.77 -6.83 19.39
N ALA A 10 17.92 -5.95 20.39
CA ALA A 10 19.05 -5.01 20.46
C ALA A 10 20.42 -5.72 20.45
N PHE A 11 20.51 -6.90 21.07
CA PHE A 11 21.74 -7.72 21.06
C PHE A 11 22.18 -8.11 19.64
N LEU A 12 21.23 -8.30 18.71
CA LEU A 12 21.51 -8.65 17.32
C LEU A 12 22.11 -7.46 16.60
N PHE A 13 21.53 -6.26 16.77
CA PHE A 13 22.07 -5.04 16.18
C PHE A 13 23.46 -4.72 16.73
N GLU A 14 23.68 -4.90 18.04
CA GLU A 14 25.01 -4.79 18.66
C GLU A 14 26.00 -5.80 18.06
N PHE A 15 25.58 -7.05 17.84
CA PHE A 15 26.41 -8.09 17.22
C PHE A 15 26.93 -7.67 15.83
N PHE A 16 26.12 -6.98 15.03
CA PHE A 16 26.49 -6.44 13.71
C PHE A 16 27.05 -5.00 13.75
N GLY A 17 27.13 -4.37 14.92
CA GLY A 17 27.59 -2.98 15.09
C GLY A 17 26.61 -1.91 14.58
N ILE A 18 25.34 -2.26 14.38
CA ILE A 18 24.30 -1.35 13.88
C ILE A 18 23.82 -0.45 15.03
N LYS A 19 23.87 0.88 14.83
CA LYS A 19 23.50 1.86 15.86
C LYS A 19 22.15 2.53 15.63
N GLN A 20 21.71 2.64 14.37
CA GLN A 20 20.50 3.37 13.98
C GLN A 20 19.25 2.48 14.05
N ILE A 21 18.98 1.89 15.20
CA ILE A 21 17.84 0.95 15.38
C ILE A 21 16.49 1.66 15.14
N ASP A 22 16.36 2.91 15.57
CA ASP A 22 15.13 3.69 15.37
C ASP A 22 14.81 3.93 13.88
N GLU A 23 15.82 3.99 13.02
CA GLU A 23 15.65 4.15 11.57
C GLU A 23 15.06 2.88 10.95
N ILE A 24 15.48 1.70 11.41
CA ILE A 24 14.93 0.41 10.97
C ILE A 24 13.44 0.33 11.30
N ALA A 25 13.04 0.75 12.50
CA ALA A 25 11.64 0.76 12.90
C ALA A 25 10.77 1.63 11.98
N GLN A 26 11.26 2.83 11.62
CA GLN A 26 10.53 3.74 10.75
C GLN A 26 10.23 3.14 9.36
N TYR A 27 11.15 2.33 8.82
CA TYR A 27 10.93 1.66 7.55
C TYR A 27 9.75 0.69 7.59
N TRP A 28 9.69 -0.18 8.60
CA TRP A 28 8.66 -1.21 8.75
C TRP A 28 7.29 -0.64 9.16
N GLN A 29 7.29 0.53 9.80
CA GLN A 29 6.07 1.27 10.20
C GLN A 29 5.53 2.20 9.11
N ALA A 30 6.12 2.18 7.90
CA ALA A 30 5.66 3.04 6.82
C ALA A 30 4.18 2.75 6.47
N PRO A 31 3.33 3.78 6.33
CA PRO A 31 1.87 3.62 6.28
C PRO A 31 1.34 2.93 5.02
N HIS A 32 2.17 2.74 4.00
CA HIS A 32 1.82 2.04 2.77
C HIS A 32 2.04 0.52 2.83
N ARG A 33 2.66 0.01 3.91
CA ARG A 33 2.92 -1.40 4.14
C ARG A 33 1.72 -2.05 4.82
N PHE A 34 1.14 -3.07 4.20
CA PHE A 34 0.00 -3.82 4.76
C PHE A 34 0.30 -5.31 4.94
N TYR A 35 1.06 -5.91 4.02
CA TYR A 35 1.63 -7.25 4.20
C TYR A 35 3.09 -7.15 4.62
N HIS A 36 3.89 -6.34 3.92
CA HIS A 36 5.32 -6.18 4.18
C HIS A 36 5.56 -5.23 5.36
N ASN A 37 4.95 -5.52 6.52
CA ASN A 37 4.94 -4.71 7.73
C ASN A 37 5.55 -5.48 8.93
N GLU A 38 5.48 -4.89 10.12
CA GLU A 38 6.01 -5.51 11.34
C GLU A 38 5.41 -6.88 11.67
N GLU A 39 4.16 -7.17 11.28
CA GLU A 39 3.55 -8.49 11.54
C GLU A 39 4.25 -9.60 10.72
N HIS A 40 4.62 -9.32 9.45
CA HIS A 40 5.40 -10.26 8.62
C HIS A 40 6.82 -10.44 9.17
N LEU A 41 7.46 -9.35 9.58
CA LEU A 41 8.77 -9.40 10.21
C LEU A 41 8.75 -10.24 11.50
N GLU A 42 7.76 -10.04 12.36
CA GLU A 42 7.57 -10.82 13.59
C GLU A 42 7.36 -12.30 13.29
N PHE A 43 6.57 -12.63 12.26
CA PHE A 43 6.38 -14.01 11.82
C PHE A 43 7.70 -14.67 11.42
N LEU A 44 8.51 -14.03 10.57
CA LEU A 44 9.81 -14.55 10.16
C LEU A 44 10.73 -14.78 11.36
N ILE A 45 10.80 -13.80 12.26
CA ILE A 45 11.61 -13.89 13.49
C ILE A 45 11.16 -15.08 14.34
N GLN A 46 9.86 -15.28 14.53
CA GLN A 46 9.32 -16.39 15.32
C GLN A 46 9.70 -17.75 14.73
N GLU A 47 9.59 -17.92 13.40
CA GLU A 47 9.98 -19.18 12.76
C GLU A 47 11.49 -19.42 12.78
N ILE A 48 12.32 -18.37 12.64
CA ILE A 48 13.79 -18.48 12.80
C ILE A 48 14.15 -18.91 14.22
N GLU A 49 13.53 -18.31 15.23
CA GLU A 49 13.77 -18.66 16.64
C GLU A 49 13.33 -20.09 16.96
N LYS A 50 12.22 -20.54 16.36
CA LYS A 50 11.75 -21.91 16.48
C LYS A 50 12.74 -22.91 15.89
N LEU A 51 13.30 -22.63 14.70
CA LEU A 51 14.35 -23.46 14.10
C LEU A 51 15.58 -23.55 15.00
N TYR A 52 15.97 -22.45 15.64
CA TYR A 52 17.07 -22.45 16.59
C TYR A 52 16.76 -23.25 17.86
N SER A 53 15.55 -23.09 18.42
CA SER A 53 15.11 -23.81 19.62
C SER A 53 15.03 -25.33 19.43
N LEU A 54 14.81 -25.77 18.19
CA LEU A 54 14.79 -27.18 17.79
C LEU A 54 16.17 -27.72 17.40
N GLU A 55 17.23 -26.93 17.59
CA GLU A 55 18.61 -27.25 17.21
C GLU A 55 18.81 -27.53 15.70
N SER A 56 17.86 -27.10 14.86
CA SER A 56 17.94 -27.24 13.39
C SER A 56 18.98 -26.30 12.77
N ILE A 57 19.30 -25.20 13.45
CA ILE A 57 20.33 -24.23 13.06
C ILE A 57 21.17 -23.85 14.28
N ASN A 58 22.44 -23.49 14.05
CA ASN A 58 23.32 -22.98 15.10
C ASN A 58 23.13 -21.47 15.33
N GLU A 59 23.75 -20.93 16.37
CA GLU A 59 23.63 -19.52 16.76
C GLU A 59 24.09 -18.55 15.65
N ASN A 60 25.16 -18.88 14.93
CA ASN A 60 25.65 -18.04 13.84
C ASN A 60 24.65 -17.98 12.68
N ALA A 61 24.09 -19.12 12.29
CA ALA A 61 23.03 -19.20 11.28
C ALA A 61 21.77 -18.44 11.72
N ARG A 62 21.36 -18.57 12.99
CA ARG A 62 20.26 -17.79 13.57
C ARG A 62 20.50 -16.29 13.41
N ASN A 63 21.66 -15.78 13.81
CA ASN A 63 21.95 -14.34 13.75
C ASN A 63 21.97 -13.83 12.29
N ILE A 64 22.50 -14.62 11.35
CA ILE A 64 22.44 -14.29 9.92
C ILE A 64 20.99 -14.20 9.44
N LEU A 65 20.17 -15.22 9.72
CA LEU A 65 18.76 -15.23 9.29
C LEU A 65 17.94 -14.12 9.94
N LEU A 66 18.16 -13.82 11.22
CA LEU A 66 17.47 -12.74 11.90
C LEU A 66 17.81 -11.38 11.29
N ILE A 67 19.10 -11.10 11.00
CA ILE A 67 19.44 -9.83 10.36
C ILE A 67 18.92 -9.76 8.93
N THR A 68 18.90 -10.88 8.20
CA THR A 68 18.20 -10.99 6.91
C THR A 68 16.73 -10.64 7.05
N ALA A 69 16.01 -11.17 8.06
CA ALA A 69 14.60 -10.85 8.30
C ALA A 69 14.37 -9.35 8.46
N PHE A 70 15.17 -8.67 9.29
CA PHE A 70 15.06 -7.23 9.51
C PHE A 70 15.32 -6.40 8.25
N PHE A 71 16.07 -6.92 7.28
CA PHE A 71 16.55 -6.16 6.14
C PHE A 71 15.96 -6.57 4.78
N HIS A 72 15.47 -7.79 4.56
CA HIS A 72 15.09 -8.25 3.20
C HIS A 72 14.10 -7.33 2.49
N ASP A 73 13.04 -6.92 3.19
CA ASP A 73 12.03 -5.97 2.71
C ASP A 73 12.06 -4.61 3.42
N ILE A 74 13.18 -4.24 4.05
CA ILE A 74 13.29 -2.95 4.77
C ILE A 74 13.11 -1.76 3.81
N ILE A 75 13.53 -1.90 2.56
CA ILE A 75 13.14 -1.00 1.48
C ILE A 75 12.00 -1.67 0.71
N TYR A 76 10.84 -1.02 0.67
CA TYR A 76 9.68 -1.55 -0.03
C TYR A 76 8.90 -0.45 -0.72
N GLU A 77 8.97 -0.44 -2.05
CA GLU A 77 8.12 0.36 -2.93
C GLU A 77 7.41 -0.61 -3.90
N PRO A 78 6.07 -0.73 -3.87
CA PRO A 78 5.34 -1.77 -4.61
C PRO A 78 5.58 -1.85 -6.12
N LEU A 79 5.97 -0.73 -6.75
CA LEU A 79 6.22 -0.64 -8.19
C LEU A 79 7.72 -0.68 -8.55
N ALA A 80 8.60 -0.73 -7.56
CA ALA A 80 10.03 -0.80 -7.78
C ALA A 80 10.47 -2.25 -8.00
N ASN A 81 11.47 -2.44 -8.86
CA ASN A 81 12.05 -3.74 -9.17
C ASN A 81 13.45 -3.91 -8.55
N ASP A 82 13.85 -3.03 -7.64
CA ASP A 82 15.19 -2.97 -7.03
C ASP A 82 15.13 -2.86 -5.49
N ASN A 83 14.03 -3.33 -4.88
CA ASN A 83 13.81 -3.28 -3.44
C ASN A 83 14.85 -4.13 -2.71
N GLU A 84 15.07 -5.37 -3.14
CA GLU A 84 16.00 -6.32 -2.52
C GLU A 84 17.44 -5.81 -2.64
N GLU A 85 17.83 -5.26 -3.80
CA GLU A 85 19.15 -4.65 -3.99
C GLU A 85 19.36 -3.44 -3.06
N LYS A 86 18.35 -2.59 -2.90
CA LYS A 86 18.41 -1.42 -2.00
C LYS A 86 18.44 -1.84 -0.53
N SER A 87 17.67 -2.87 -0.16
CA SER A 87 17.64 -3.49 1.16
C SER A 87 19.01 -4.07 1.54
N ALA A 88 19.62 -4.87 0.65
CA ALA A 88 20.95 -5.42 0.84
C ALA A 88 22.02 -4.32 0.98
N LYS A 89 21.94 -3.29 0.14
CA LYS A 89 22.84 -2.14 0.22
C LYS A 89 22.65 -1.32 1.50
N LEU A 90 21.43 -1.18 1.99
CA LEU A 90 21.19 -0.52 3.28
C LEU A 90 21.83 -1.32 4.42
N LEU A 91 21.70 -2.65 4.41
CA LEU A 91 22.40 -3.51 5.37
C LEU A 91 23.92 -3.29 5.30
N GLU A 92 24.50 -3.31 4.11
CA GLU A 92 25.94 -3.05 3.89
C GLU A 92 26.40 -1.73 4.52
N HIS A 93 25.62 -0.67 4.35
CA HIS A 93 25.95 0.66 4.89
C HIS A 93 25.79 0.75 6.41
N MET A 94 24.87 0.00 7.01
CA MET A 94 24.55 0.09 8.44
C MET A 94 25.46 -0.77 9.32
N VAL A 95 26.03 -1.85 8.79
CA VAL A 95 26.91 -2.75 9.56
C VAL A 95 28.30 -2.15 9.79
N THR A 96 28.81 -2.29 11.01
CA THR A 96 30.19 -1.88 11.35
C THR A 96 31.02 -3.01 11.97
N ALA A 97 30.46 -4.20 12.05
CA ALA A 97 31.11 -5.42 12.51
C ALA A 97 30.54 -6.62 11.73
N ARG A 98 31.18 -7.80 11.87
CA ARG A 98 30.65 -9.07 11.31
C ARG A 98 30.38 -9.00 9.81
N TYR A 99 31.30 -8.37 9.07
CA TYR A 99 31.15 -8.12 7.63
C TYR A 99 30.98 -9.40 6.80
N GLN A 100 31.54 -10.53 7.23
CA GLN A 100 31.37 -11.80 6.53
C GLN A 100 29.95 -12.33 6.69
N GLU A 101 29.44 -12.34 7.91
CA GLU A 101 28.07 -12.73 8.24
C GLU A 101 27.05 -11.78 7.58
N ALA A 102 27.32 -10.47 7.59
CA ALA A 102 26.48 -9.48 6.93
C ALA A 102 26.48 -9.64 5.41
N LYS A 103 27.60 -10.05 4.80
CA LYS A 103 27.67 -10.34 3.36
C LYS A 103 26.82 -11.56 3.00
N LEU A 104 26.85 -12.61 3.82
CA LEU A 104 25.98 -13.77 3.62
C LEU A 104 24.50 -13.37 3.73
N ALA A 105 24.15 -12.50 4.69
CA ALA A 105 22.79 -11.97 4.80
C ALA A 105 22.39 -11.17 3.53
N GLN A 106 23.27 -10.33 2.99
CA GLN A 106 23.03 -9.62 1.72
C GLN A 106 22.79 -10.58 0.55
N GLU A 107 23.59 -11.64 0.42
CA GLU A 107 23.43 -12.66 -0.61
C GLU A 107 22.05 -13.35 -0.49
N ILE A 108 21.62 -13.67 0.74
CA ILE A 108 20.27 -14.23 0.99
C ILE A 108 19.18 -13.23 0.61
N ILE A 109 19.31 -11.94 0.97
CA ILE A 109 18.34 -10.90 0.59
C ILE A 109 18.21 -10.81 -0.94
N LEU A 110 19.31 -10.90 -1.67
CA LEU A 110 19.27 -10.84 -3.14
C LEU A 110 18.58 -12.08 -3.73
N ASP A 111 18.73 -13.26 -3.13
CA ASP A 111 18.09 -14.50 -3.55
C ASP A 111 16.56 -14.48 -3.34
N THR A 112 16.02 -13.69 -2.40
CA THR A 112 14.56 -13.60 -2.17
C THR A 112 13.82 -12.94 -3.33
N LYS A 113 14.52 -12.20 -4.20
CA LYS A 113 13.93 -11.57 -5.38
C LYS A 113 13.31 -12.56 -6.36
N THR A 114 13.99 -13.68 -6.60
CA THR A 114 13.55 -14.72 -7.54
C THR A 114 13.07 -15.98 -6.82
N HIS A 115 13.36 -16.08 -5.52
CA HIS A 115 13.23 -17.28 -4.70
C HIS A 115 14.03 -18.45 -5.30
N GLU A 116 15.23 -18.16 -5.84
CA GLU A 116 16.18 -19.14 -6.39
C GLU A 116 17.43 -19.20 -5.48
N PRO A 117 17.41 -20.02 -4.42
CA PRO A 117 18.44 -19.99 -3.40
C PRO A 117 19.79 -20.55 -3.86
N GLN A 118 20.88 -19.90 -3.45
CA GLN A 118 22.24 -20.33 -3.78
C GLN A 118 22.99 -21.02 -2.62
N SER A 119 22.39 -21.05 -1.44
CA SER A 119 22.94 -21.68 -0.23
C SER A 119 21.86 -22.31 0.63
N GLN A 120 22.24 -23.17 1.57
CA GLN A 120 21.31 -23.80 2.51
C GLN A 120 20.56 -22.78 3.38
N LEU A 121 21.23 -21.69 3.80
CA LEU A 121 20.58 -20.62 4.57
C LEU A 121 19.63 -19.80 3.69
N SER A 122 19.99 -19.60 2.42
CA SER A 122 19.12 -18.96 1.43
C SER A 122 17.87 -19.80 1.16
N GLU A 123 18.02 -21.12 1.00
CA GLU A 123 16.89 -22.05 0.83
C GLU A 123 15.94 -22.00 2.02
N LEU A 124 16.51 -22.00 3.24
CA LEU A 124 15.73 -21.89 4.47
C LEU A 124 14.97 -20.56 4.53
N PHE A 125 15.64 -19.43 4.28
CA PHE A 125 15.02 -18.12 4.38
C PHE A 125 13.95 -17.90 3.30
N CYS A 126 14.22 -18.26 2.04
CA CYS A 126 13.23 -18.21 0.96
C CYS A 126 12.00 -19.07 1.27
N GLY A 127 12.17 -20.21 1.93
CA GLY A 127 11.07 -21.04 2.39
C GLY A 127 10.22 -20.37 3.48
N LEU A 128 10.86 -19.64 4.41
CA LEU A 128 10.16 -18.86 5.45
C LEU A 128 9.42 -17.65 4.86
N ASP A 129 10.06 -16.90 3.97
CA ASP A 129 9.46 -15.77 3.27
C ASP A 129 8.20 -16.18 2.48
N MET A 130 8.28 -17.33 1.82
CA MET A 130 7.17 -17.88 1.03
C MET A 130 6.26 -18.83 1.81
N TYR A 131 6.36 -18.86 3.14
CA TYR A 131 5.59 -19.76 3.98
C TYR A 131 4.08 -19.60 3.78
N ILE A 132 3.59 -18.36 3.69
CA ILE A 132 2.17 -18.04 3.44
C ILE A 132 1.67 -18.70 2.15
N VAL A 133 2.51 -18.82 1.13
CA VAL A 133 2.13 -19.39 -0.16
C VAL A 133 2.10 -20.91 -0.11
N GLU A 134 3.09 -21.54 0.56
CA GLU A 134 3.23 -23.00 0.55
C GLU A 134 2.43 -23.72 1.67
N HIS A 135 2.17 -23.08 2.81
CA HIS A 135 1.68 -23.80 4.00
C HIS A 135 0.35 -23.29 4.54
N SER A 136 -0.13 -22.13 4.10
CA SER A 136 -1.35 -21.55 4.66
C SER A 136 -2.64 -22.09 4.06
N ASN A 137 -3.68 -22.07 4.88
CA ASN A 137 -5.02 -22.41 4.45
C ASN A 137 -5.65 -21.29 3.60
N PHE A 138 -6.79 -21.58 2.97
CA PHE A 138 -7.47 -20.61 2.10
C PHE A 138 -7.87 -19.29 2.80
N HIS A 139 -8.25 -19.33 4.08
CA HIS A 139 -8.62 -18.11 4.80
C HIS A 139 -7.42 -17.18 5.00
N GLU A 140 -6.28 -17.73 5.41
CA GLU A 140 -5.03 -16.97 5.55
C GLU A 140 -4.56 -16.39 4.20
N LEU A 141 -4.69 -17.15 3.12
CA LEU A 141 -4.40 -16.67 1.76
C LEU A 141 -5.33 -15.53 1.31
N LEU A 142 -6.60 -15.51 1.74
CA LEU A 142 -7.52 -14.42 1.46
C LEU A 142 -7.12 -13.14 2.21
N GLU A 143 -6.76 -13.25 3.49
CA GLU A 143 -6.26 -12.11 4.28
C GLU A 143 -4.97 -11.55 3.67
N TRP A 144 -4.06 -12.44 3.25
CA TRP A 144 -2.87 -12.06 2.50
C TRP A 144 -3.21 -11.30 1.21
N GLU A 145 -4.13 -11.81 0.40
CA GLU A 145 -4.59 -11.13 -0.82
C GLU A 145 -5.19 -9.75 -0.54
N HIS A 146 -5.93 -9.58 0.56
CA HIS A 146 -6.46 -8.28 0.95
C HIS A 146 -5.36 -7.29 1.32
N LYS A 147 -4.36 -7.74 2.08
CA LYS A 147 -3.19 -6.93 2.43
C LYS A 147 -2.37 -6.54 1.19
N ILE A 148 -2.09 -7.48 0.30
CA ILE A 148 -1.40 -7.19 -0.97
C ILE A 148 -2.21 -6.20 -1.81
N PHE A 149 -3.53 -6.39 -1.94
CA PHE A 149 -4.37 -5.45 -2.68
C PHE A 149 -4.29 -4.02 -2.11
N LYS A 150 -4.14 -3.86 -0.78
CA LYS A 150 -3.96 -2.56 -0.13
C LYS A 150 -2.62 -1.89 -0.46
N GLU A 151 -1.56 -2.65 -0.72
CA GLU A 151 -0.27 -2.10 -1.13
C GLU A 151 -0.27 -1.61 -2.58
N PHE A 152 -1.14 -2.17 -3.43
CA PHE A 152 -1.25 -1.83 -4.85
C PHE A 152 -2.38 -0.85 -5.20
N GLN A 153 -2.83 -0.03 -4.23
CA GLN A 153 -3.97 0.89 -4.40
C GLN A 153 -3.72 2.02 -5.41
N MET A 154 -2.47 2.27 -5.82
CA MET A 154 -2.14 3.21 -6.89
C MET A 154 -2.42 2.68 -8.30
N ILE A 155 -2.48 1.36 -8.48
CA ILE A 155 -2.73 0.74 -9.79
C ILE A 155 -4.23 0.64 -10.06
N GLU A 156 -4.64 0.80 -11.32
CA GLU A 156 -5.98 0.44 -11.76
C GLU A 156 -6.30 -1.04 -11.47
N TYR A 157 -7.49 -1.30 -10.94
CA TYR A 157 -7.86 -2.63 -10.47
C TYR A 157 -7.73 -3.72 -11.54
N GLN A 158 -8.07 -3.44 -12.80
CA GLN A 158 -7.95 -4.43 -13.87
C GLN A 158 -6.50 -4.86 -14.14
N PHE A 159 -5.55 -3.92 -14.11
CA PHE A 159 -4.13 -4.25 -14.24
C PHE A 159 -3.61 -5.01 -13.03
N TYR A 160 -3.99 -4.60 -11.81
CA TYR A 160 -3.69 -5.36 -10.59
C TYR A 160 -4.17 -6.80 -10.70
N LYS A 161 -5.45 -7.00 -11.06
CA LYS A 161 -6.07 -8.33 -11.19
C LYS A 161 -5.31 -9.19 -12.19
N GLN A 162 -5.00 -8.66 -13.38
CA GLN A 162 -4.27 -9.41 -14.42
C GLN A 162 -2.87 -9.82 -13.95
N GLY A 163 -2.10 -8.88 -13.37
CA GLY A 163 -0.77 -9.16 -12.84
C GLY A 163 -0.81 -10.18 -11.70
N ARG A 164 -1.77 -10.02 -10.78
CA ARG A 164 -1.94 -10.91 -9.63
C ARG A 164 -2.31 -12.34 -10.07
N LEU A 165 -3.24 -12.50 -11.01
CA LEU A 165 -3.61 -13.81 -11.56
C LEU A 165 -2.43 -14.50 -12.26
N LYS A 166 -1.57 -13.74 -12.95
CA LYS A 166 -0.35 -14.30 -13.55
C LYS A 166 0.60 -14.82 -12.47
N LEU A 167 0.88 -14.01 -11.46
CA LEU A 167 1.75 -14.37 -10.35
C LEU A 167 1.26 -15.62 -9.60
N LEU A 168 -0.03 -15.67 -9.24
CA LEU A 168 -0.61 -16.80 -8.52
C LEU A 168 -0.54 -18.12 -9.33
N LYS A 169 -0.68 -18.05 -10.66
CA LYS A 169 -0.50 -19.22 -11.54
C LYS A 169 0.93 -19.71 -11.56
N ASP A 170 1.91 -18.81 -11.48
CA ASP A 170 3.32 -19.17 -11.38
C ASP A 170 3.62 -19.81 -10.00
N PHE A 171 2.98 -19.34 -8.93
CA PHE A 171 3.09 -19.94 -7.60
C PHE A 171 2.57 -21.37 -7.51
N ILE A 172 1.50 -21.75 -8.22
CA ILE A 172 1.04 -23.16 -8.26
C ILE A 172 2.16 -24.08 -8.76
N ARG A 173 2.95 -23.63 -9.74
CA ARG A 173 4.05 -24.42 -10.31
C ARG A 173 5.21 -24.56 -9.32
N LYS A 174 5.52 -23.48 -8.60
CA LYS A 174 6.61 -23.44 -7.60
C LYS A 174 6.24 -24.16 -6.29
N TYR A 175 4.98 -24.08 -5.86
CA TYR A 175 4.49 -24.58 -4.57
C TYR A 175 3.32 -25.56 -4.75
N PRO A 176 3.55 -26.74 -5.37
CA PRO A 176 2.49 -27.67 -5.70
C PRO A 176 1.78 -28.26 -4.46
N LYS A 177 2.40 -28.23 -3.28
CA LYS A 177 1.81 -28.72 -2.03
C LYS A 177 0.54 -27.95 -1.62
N ASN A 178 0.45 -26.66 -1.97
CA ASN A 178 -0.70 -25.81 -1.66
C ASN A 178 -1.58 -25.50 -2.87
N ALA A 179 -1.42 -26.26 -3.97
CA ALA A 179 -2.07 -25.96 -5.25
C ALA A 179 -3.59 -25.78 -5.11
N HIS A 180 -4.26 -26.60 -4.31
CA HIS A 180 -5.71 -26.51 -4.12
C HIS A 180 -6.16 -25.16 -3.54
N ASN A 181 -5.50 -24.68 -2.49
CA ASN A 181 -5.86 -23.39 -1.88
C ASN A 181 -5.49 -22.22 -2.81
N LEU A 182 -4.39 -22.32 -3.55
CA LEU A 182 -3.98 -21.33 -4.56
C LEU A 182 -4.97 -21.29 -5.74
N GLU A 183 -5.50 -22.41 -6.20
CA GLU A 183 -6.56 -22.48 -7.22
C GLU A 183 -7.86 -21.81 -6.75
N ASN A 184 -8.25 -22.05 -5.50
CA ASN A 184 -9.38 -21.36 -4.87
C ASN A 184 -9.14 -19.85 -4.80
N LEU A 185 -7.93 -19.41 -4.46
CA LEU A 185 -7.57 -18.00 -4.44
C LEU A 185 -7.61 -17.37 -5.83
N ILE A 186 -7.12 -18.06 -6.86
CA ILE A 186 -7.20 -17.61 -8.26
C ILE A 186 -8.66 -17.42 -8.67
N THR A 187 -9.53 -18.37 -8.33
CA THR A 187 -10.96 -18.28 -8.65
C THR A 187 -11.61 -17.11 -7.91
N TYR A 188 -11.26 -16.91 -6.64
CA TYR A 188 -11.69 -15.73 -5.88
C TYR A 188 -11.25 -14.42 -6.56
N VAL A 189 -9.95 -14.26 -6.86
CA VAL A 189 -9.42 -13.05 -7.50
C VAL A 189 -10.04 -12.81 -8.87
N ASP A 190 -10.30 -13.88 -9.63
CA ASP A 190 -10.90 -13.80 -10.96
C ASP A 190 -12.38 -13.38 -10.91
N GLN A 191 -13.13 -13.80 -9.89
CA GLN A 191 -14.56 -13.53 -9.80
C GLN A 191 -14.90 -12.31 -8.93
N ARG A 192 -13.97 -11.87 -8.08
CA ARG A 192 -14.16 -10.74 -7.17
C ARG A 192 -14.50 -9.47 -7.95
N LYS A 193 -15.50 -8.75 -7.44
CA LYS A 193 -15.85 -7.39 -7.84
C LYS A 193 -15.71 -6.49 -6.61
N PRO A 194 -14.57 -5.81 -6.41
CA PRO A 194 -14.36 -5.00 -5.22
C PRO A 194 -15.29 -3.78 -5.25
N ARG A 195 -15.65 -3.29 -4.06
CA ARG A 195 -16.32 -2.00 -3.91
C ARG A 195 -15.32 -0.88 -4.15
N ILE A 196 -15.48 -0.18 -5.28
CA ILE A 196 -14.64 0.96 -5.67
C ILE A 196 -15.43 2.26 -5.51
N GLY A 197 -14.89 3.16 -4.71
CA GLY A 197 -15.37 4.53 -4.59
C GLY A 197 -14.71 5.45 -5.62
N ILE A 198 -15.47 6.20 -6.41
CA ILE A 198 -14.92 7.28 -7.24
C ILE A 198 -15.14 8.60 -6.52
N TYR A 199 -14.09 9.12 -5.90
CA TYR A 199 -14.11 10.44 -5.27
C TYR A 199 -13.82 11.52 -6.31
N ALA A 200 -14.89 12.10 -6.86
CA ALA A 200 -14.81 13.03 -7.98
C ALA A 200 -14.84 14.49 -7.54
N GLY A 201 -13.88 15.28 -8.03
CA GLY A 201 -13.77 16.71 -7.71
C GLY A 201 -12.80 17.44 -8.63
N SER A 202 -12.73 18.77 -8.50
CA SER A 202 -11.73 19.57 -9.23
C SER A 202 -10.36 19.61 -8.53
N PHE A 203 -10.37 19.44 -7.21
CA PHE A 203 -9.20 19.32 -6.32
C PHE A 203 -8.08 20.33 -6.60
N ASN A 204 -8.43 21.61 -6.72
CA ASN A 204 -7.47 22.66 -7.08
C ASN A 204 -7.33 23.73 -5.98
N PRO A 205 -6.54 23.51 -4.91
CA PRO A 205 -5.73 22.32 -4.63
C PRO A 205 -6.45 21.24 -3.81
N PHE A 206 -5.84 20.04 -3.74
CA PHE A 206 -6.23 19.02 -2.76
C PHE A 206 -5.86 19.48 -1.34
N HIS A 207 -6.79 19.43 -0.38
CA HIS A 207 -6.65 20.06 0.95
C HIS A 207 -7.15 19.15 2.07
N ASN A 208 -6.95 19.54 3.33
CA ASN A 208 -7.28 18.71 4.50
C ASN A 208 -8.76 18.29 4.60
N GLY A 209 -9.68 19.13 4.12
CA GLY A 209 -11.09 18.73 3.95
C GLY A 209 -11.29 17.57 2.96
N HIS A 210 -10.59 17.57 1.81
CA HIS A 210 -10.64 16.44 0.86
C HIS A 210 -10.01 15.19 1.45
N LEU A 211 -8.89 15.33 2.17
CA LEU A 211 -8.23 14.22 2.84
C LEU A 211 -9.14 13.57 3.91
N ASN A 212 -9.90 14.37 4.65
CA ASN A 212 -10.86 13.87 5.61
C ASN A 212 -11.94 12.98 4.97
N ILE A 213 -12.53 13.45 3.86
CA ILE A 213 -13.52 12.67 3.10
C ILE A 213 -12.90 11.39 2.55
N LEU A 214 -11.69 11.48 2.00
CA LEU A 214 -10.94 10.34 1.47
C LEU A 214 -10.70 9.28 2.56
N HIS A 215 -10.22 9.65 3.74
CA HIS A 215 -10.02 8.70 4.84
C HIS A 215 -11.32 8.03 5.31
N LYS A 216 -12.45 8.73 5.25
CA LYS A 216 -13.77 8.13 5.55
C LYS A 216 -14.20 7.17 4.44
N ALA A 217 -14.00 7.56 3.18
CA ALA A 217 -14.29 6.71 2.03
C ALA A 217 -13.50 5.40 2.07
N GLU A 218 -12.22 5.43 2.43
CA GLU A 218 -11.35 4.25 2.50
C GLU A 218 -11.73 3.24 3.59
N LYS A 219 -12.58 3.64 4.54
CA LYS A 219 -13.18 2.73 5.53
C LYS A 219 -14.43 2.02 5.00
N ILE A 220 -15.06 2.57 3.96
CA ILE A 220 -16.31 2.05 3.37
C ILE A 220 -15.99 1.19 2.14
N PHE A 221 -15.07 1.67 1.32
CA PHE A 221 -14.67 1.05 0.07
C PHE A 221 -13.37 0.30 0.21
N GLU A 222 -13.23 -0.78 -0.55
CA GLU A 222 -11.99 -1.55 -0.60
C GLU A 222 -10.90 -0.73 -1.30
N LYS A 223 -11.31 0.10 -2.27
CA LYS A 223 -10.47 1.01 -3.04
C LYS A 223 -11.18 2.32 -3.34
N VAL A 224 -10.44 3.43 -3.31
CA VAL A 224 -10.94 4.75 -3.68
C VAL A 224 -10.08 5.32 -4.81
N ILE A 225 -10.72 5.70 -5.91
CA ILE A 225 -10.12 6.41 -7.04
C ILE A 225 -10.41 7.89 -6.86
N ILE A 226 -9.36 8.71 -6.84
CA ILE A 226 -9.49 10.17 -6.78
C ILE A 226 -9.55 10.65 -8.23
N ALA A 227 -10.74 11.07 -8.67
CA ALA A 227 -11.01 11.44 -10.05
C ALA A 227 -11.08 12.95 -10.22
N GLN A 228 -10.05 13.53 -10.83
CA GLN A 228 -9.97 14.96 -11.12
C GLN A 228 -10.69 15.30 -12.43
N GLY A 229 -11.77 16.06 -12.36
CA GLY A 229 -12.44 16.57 -13.54
C GLY A 229 -11.63 17.71 -14.20
N ILE A 230 -11.25 17.52 -15.47
CA ILE A 230 -10.61 18.56 -16.27
C ILE A 230 -11.71 19.44 -16.88
N ASN A 231 -11.68 20.74 -16.56
CA ASN A 231 -12.55 21.71 -17.22
C ASN A 231 -11.77 22.33 -18.41
N PRO A 232 -12.21 22.14 -19.67
CA PRO A 232 -11.52 22.67 -20.85
C PRO A 232 -11.38 24.19 -20.87
N GLU A 233 -12.27 24.92 -20.19
CA GLU A 233 -12.28 26.39 -20.16
C GLU A 233 -11.34 26.97 -19.10
N LYS A 234 -10.76 26.13 -18.23
CA LYS A 234 -9.81 26.56 -17.20
C LYS A 234 -8.41 26.13 -17.61
N VAL A 235 -7.49 27.08 -17.74
CA VAL A 235 -6.05 26.79 -17.83
C VAL A 235 -5.65 26.07 -16.53
N GLN A 236 -5.46 24.75 -16.59
CA GLN A 236 -5.06 23.93 -15.45
C GLN A 236 -3.55 23.66 -15.51
N ASP A 237 -2.77 24.44 -14.74
CA ASP A 237 -1.33 24.19 -14.55
C ASP A 237 -1.04 23.05 -13.55
N ASN A 238 -2.07 22.54 -12.84
CA ASN A 238 -1.85 21.73 -11.64
C ASN A 238 -2.28 20.27 -11.84
N LYS A 239 -1.33 19.42 -12.26
CA LYS A 239 -1.48 17.96 -12.22
C LYS A 239 -1.44 17.51 -10.76
N MET A 240 -2.60 17.16 -10.21
CA MET A 240 -2.79 16.79 -8.80
C MET A 240 -1.91 15.61 -8.33
N SER A 241 -1.41 14.77 -9.24
CA SER A 241 -0.80 13.47 -8.89
C SER A 241 0.69 13.50 -8.52
N VAL A 242 1.48 14.51 -8.91
CA VAL A 242 2.94 14.30 -8.96
C VAL A 242 3.66 14.61 -7.63
N ASN A 243 3.15 15.54 -6.81
CA ASN A 243 3.92 16.05 -5.66
C ASN A 243 3.24 15.96 -4.28
N ASN A 244 2.08 15.31 -4.15
CA ASN A 244 1.43 15.16 -2.83
C ASN A 244 1.80 13.81 -2.21
N PRO A 245 2.63 13.76 -1.13
CA PRO A 245 3.06 12.50 -0.51
C PRO A 245 1.90 11.63 -0.06
N VAL A 246 0.80 12.25 0.37
CA VAL A 246 -0.40 11.55 0.81
C VAL A 246 -1.12 10.85 -0.34
N LEU A 247 -0.93 11.29 -1.59
CA LEU A 247 -1.54 10.66 -2.75
C LEU A 247 -0.65 9.60 -3.42
N LYS A 248 0.63 9.49 -3.04
CA LYS A 248 1.63 8.63 -3.68
C LYS A 248 1.16 7.18 -3.85
N TYR A 249 0.51 6.62 -2.83
CA TYR A 249 0.07 5.21 -2.81
C TYR A 249 -1.42 5.03 -3.18
N ARG A 250 -2.05 6.05 -3.76
CA ARG A 250 -3.47 6.06 -4.13
C ARG A 250 -3.63 6.27 -5.64
N GLN A 251 -4.71 5.71 -6.20
CA GLN A 251 -5.00 5.92 -7.61
C GLN A 251 -5.59 7.31 -7.81
N VAL A 252 -4.84 8.15 -8.53
CA VAL A 252 -5.25 9.48 -8.95
C VAL A 252 -5.37 9.48 -10.47
N GLU A 253 -6.56 9.80 -10.96
CA GLU A 253 -6.82 9.92 -12.39
C GLU A 253 -7.40 11.31 -12.70
N SER A 254 -7.15 11.78 -13.92
CA SER A 254 -7.85 12.91 -14.47
C SER A 254 -8.76 12.43 -15.60
N PHE A 255 -9.95 12.99 -15.70
CA PHE A 255 -10.89 12.67 -16.77
C PHE A 255 -11.45 13.94 -17.41
N SER A 256 -11.82 13.83 -18.68
CA SER A 256 -12.55 14.85 -19.42
C SER A 256 -13.92 14.32 -19.83
N GLY A 257 -14.89 15.20 -20.06
CA GLY A 257 -16.26 14.82 -20.37
C GLY A 257 -17.12 14.57 -19.13
N LEU A 258 -18.16 13.74 -19.28
CA LEU A 258 -19.13 13.48 -18.22
C LEU A 258 -18.59 12.50 -17.17
N LEU A 259 -18.85 12.79 -15.89
CA LEU A 259 -18.50 11.87 -14.80
C LEU A 259 -19.22 10.52 -14.94
N THR A 260 -20.43 10.50 -15.48
CA THR A 260 -21.20 9.26 -15.74
C THR A 260 -20.51 8.35 -16.75
N ASP A 261 -19.92 8.90 -17.81
CA ASP A 261 -19.12 8.13 -18.78
C ASP A 261 -17.84 7.59 -18.15
N TYR A 262 -17.17 8.41 -17.33
CA TYR A 262 -16.00 7.97 -16.58
C TYR A 262 -16.34 6.83 -15.61
N VAL A 263 -17.43 6.95 -14.84
CA VAL A 263 -17.93 5.89 -13.95
C VAL A 263 -18.17 4.61 -14.74
N LYS A 264 -18.88 4.69 -15.86
CA LYS A 264 -19.17 3.55 -16.74
C LYS A 264 -17.90 2.84 -17.21
N SER A 265 -16.83 3.58 -17.51
CA SER A 265 -15.55 2.99 -17.90
C SER A 265 -14.89 2.15 -16.80
N LYS A 266 -15.21 2.40 -15.52
CA LYS A 266 -14.64 1.70 -14.36
C LYS A 266 -15.53 0.57 -13.83
N GLU A 267 -16.76 0.44 -14.33
CA GLU A 267 -17.70 -0.62 -13.92
C GLU A 267 -17.34 -2.00 -14.48
N ALA A 268 -16.44 -2.07 -15.46
CA ALA A 268 -15.92 -3.33 -15.97
C ALA A 268 -15.13 -4.05 -14.86
N GLY A 269 -15.81 -4.95 -14.14
CA GLY A 269 -15.21 -5.83 -13.13
C GLY A 269 -15.16 -5.29 -11.69
N ALA A 270 -15.84 -4.19 -11.39
CA ALA A 270 -15.94 -3.65 -10.04
C ALA A 270 -17.36 -3.18 -9.71
N ASP A 271 -17.68 -3.11 -8.42
CA ASP A 271 -18.89 -2.43 -7.96
C ASP A 271 -18.55 -0.96 -7.65
N VAL A 272 -19.01 -0.05 -8.51
CA VAL A 272 -18.59 1.36 -8.49
C VAL A 272 -19.65 2.24 -7.83
N THR A 273 -19.21 3.12 -6.94
CA THR A 273 -20.05 4.15 -6.31
C THR A 273 -19.36 5.50 -6.37
N VAL A 274 -20.07 6.53 -6.81
CA VAL A 274 -19.58 7.91 -6.78
C VAL A 274 -19.62 8.44 -5.35
N ILE A 275 -18.56 9.12 -4.96
CA ILE A 275 -18.42 9.77 -3.66
C ILE A 275 -18.41 11.27 -3.87
N ARG A 276 -19.26 11.98 -3.13
CA ARG A 276 -19.24 13.44 -3.03
C ARG A 276 -19.11 13.85 -1.57
N GLY A 277 -18.30 14.88 -1.33
CA GLY A 277 -18.10 15.44 0.00
C GLY A 277 -19.07 16.58 0.25
N LEU A 278 -19.72 16.61 1.41
CA LEU A 278 -20.55 17.73 1.86
C LEU A 278 -19.86 18.46 3.00
N ARG A 279 -19.64 19.78 2.89
CA ARG A 279 -19.05 20.57 3.99
C ARG A 279 -20.09 21.34 4.78
N ASN A 280 -21.17 21.79 4.16
CA ASN A 280 -22.26 22.50 4.81
C ASN A 280 -23.60 22.24 4.10
N GLY A 281 -24.67 22.87 4.57
CA GLY A 281 -26.00 22.76 3.95
C GLY A 281 -26.04 23.28 2.51
N ASP A 282 -25.27 24.32 2.18
CA ASP A 282 -25.26 24.92 0.83
C ASP A 282 -24.65 23.98 -0.22
N ASP A 283 -23.64 23.19 0.16
CA ASP A 283 -23.07 22.16 -0.73
C ASP A 283 -24.12 21.10 -1.10
N LEU A 284 -25.07 20.79 -0.20
CA LEU A 284 -26.06 19.73 -0.44
C LEU A 284 -27.02 20.07 -1.57
N ASP A 285 -27.61 21.27 -1.57
CA ASP A 285 -28.60 21.63 -2.61
C ASP A 285 -27.98 21.63 -4.02
N TYR A 286 -26.76 22.15 -4.13
CA TYR A 286 -26.00 22.14 -5.38
C TYR A 286 -25.69 20.72 -5.86
N GLU A 287 -25.24 19.85 -4.95
CA GLU A 287 -24.89 18.47 -5.27
C GLU A 287 -26.13 17.60 -5.57
N VAL A 288 -27.24 17.81 -4.87
CA VAL A 288 -28.52 17.13 -5.15
C VAL A 288 -29.02 17.49 -6.54
N ASN A 289 -28.91 18.76 -6.95
CA ASN A 289 -29.28 19.15 -8.30
C ASN A 289 -28.43 18.44 -9.36
N GLN A 290 -27.10 18.40 -9.17
CA GLN A 290 -26.21 17.65 -10.08
C GLN A 290 -26.53 16.15 -10.11
N LEU A 291 -26.85 15.56 -8.96
CA LEU A 291 -27.26 14.17 -8.87
C LEU A 291 -28.46 13.86 -9.76
N ARG A 292 -29.48 14.74 -9.82
CA ARG A 292 -30.66 14.51 -10.69
C ARG A 292 -30.30 14.39 -12.16
N PHE A 293 -29.43 15.27 -12.67
CA PHE A 293 -28.95 15.14 -14.06
C PHE A 293 -28.17 13.84 -14.28
N MET A 294 -27.34 13.43 -13.32
CA MET A 294 -26.58 12.19 -13.43
C MET A 294 -27.46 10.94 -13.36
N GLU A 295 -28.53 10.95 -12.55
CA GLU A 295 -29.54 9.88 -12.49
C GLU A 295 -30.34 9.77 -13.79
N GLU A 296 -30.65 10.89 -14.46
CA GLU A 296 -31.27 10.85 -15.79
C GLU A 296 -30.34 10.23 -16.84
N MET A 297 -29.04 10.56 -16.80
CA MET A 297 -28.04 10.04 -17.73
C MET A 297 -27.65 8.59 -17.45
N LYS A 298 -27.62 8.19 -16.18
CA LYS A 298 -27.25 6.85 -15.70
C LYS A 298 -28.18 6.45 -14.55
N PRO A 299 -29.35 5.84 -14.84
CA PRO A 299 -30.36 5.51 -13.83
C PRO A 299 -29.93 4.53 -12.74
N ASP A 300 -28.88 3.73 -12.99
CA ASP A 300 -28.31 2.77 -12.04
C ASP A 300 -27.10 3.33 -11.27
N LEU A 301 -26.85 4.64 -11.36
CA LEU A 301 -25.73 5.30 -10.68
C LEU A 301 -25.85 5.16 -9.16
N LYS A 302 -24.85 4.53 -8.54
CA LYS A 302 -24.67 4.55 -7.09
C LYS A 302 -23.92 5.82 -6.71
N LEU A 303 -24.50 6.65 -5.84
CA LEU A 303 -23.85 7.83 -5.29
C LEU A 303 -24.05 7.87 -3.78
N ILE A 304 -22.99 8.24 -3.05
CA ILE A 304 -23.06 8.55 -1.63
C ILE A 304 -22.48 9.93 -1.33
N PHE A 305 -23.05 10.55 -0.31
CA PHE A 305 -22.51 11.75 0.31
C PHE A 305 -21.78 11.39 1.60
N ILE A 306 -20.58 11.95 1.77
CA ILE A 306 -19.82 11.84 3.02
C ILE A 306 -19.66 13.25 3.59
N ASN A 307 -20.05 13.44 4.85
CA ASN A 307 -19.89 14.73 5.52
C ASN A 307 -18.43 14.95 5.94
N CYS A 308 -17.95 16.16 5.72
CA CYS A 308 -16.67 16.63 6.22
C CYS A 308 -16.75 16.84 7.74
N ASP A 309 -15.66 16.59 8.47
CA ASP A 309 -15.64 16.93 9.90
C ASP A 309 -15.66 18.45 10.10
N LYS A 310 -16.37 18.89 11.15
CA LYS A 310 -16.59 20.31 11.50
C LYS A 310 -15.34 21.19 11.41
N GLN A 311 -14.20 20.65 11.88
CA GLN A 311 -12.92 21.36 11.88
C GLN A 311 -12.39 21.71 10.49
N PHE A 312 -12.88 21.07 9.42
CA PHE A 312 -12.44 21.30 8.04
C PHE A 312 -13.52 21.95 7.15
N GLU A 313 -14.73 22.20 7.64
CA GLU A 313 -15.86 22.73 6.85
C GLU A 313 -15.55 24.10 6.21
N HIS A 314 -14.80 24.94 6.93
CA HIS A 314 -14.39 26.27 6.48
C HIS A 314 -13.32 26.25 5.37
N ILE A 315 -12.72 25.09 5.08
CA ILE A 315 -11.64 24.96 4.11
C ILE A 315 -12.25 24.75 2.72
N SER A 316 -11.90 25.65 1.79
CA SER A 316 -12.24 25.50 0.38
C SER A 316 -11.03 25.77 -0.50
N SER A 317 -10.97 25.06 -1.63
CA SER A 317 -10.01 25.32 -2.69
C SER A 317 -9.99 26.80 -3.12
N SER A 318 -11.17 27.43 -3.20
CA SER A 318 -11.28 28.86 -3.54
C SER A 318 -10.71 29.77 -2.45
N SER A 319 -10.96 29.47 -1.18
CA SER A 319 -10.41 30.22 -0.04
C SER A 319 -8.89 30.11 0.00
N ILE A 320 -8.34 28.90 -0.22
CA ILE A 320 -6.89 28.68 -0.26
C ILE A 320 -6.26 29.48 -1.40
N ARG A 321 -6.80 29.41 -2.62
CA ARG A 321 -6.30 30.20 -3.76
C ARG A 321 -6.34 31.70 -3.49
N ASN A 322 -7.37 32.19 -2.78
CA ASN A 322 -7.45 33.60 -2.40
C ASN A 322 -6.38 33.97 -1.35
N LEU A 323 -6.11 33.11 -0.38
CA LEU A 323 -5.04 33.33 0.61
C LEU A 323 -3.66 33.40 -0.06
N GLU A 324 -3.36 32.47 -0.96
CA GLU A 324 -2.09 32.44 -1.71
C GLU A 324 -1.88 33.69 -2.58
N ARG A 325 -2.96 34.25 -3.14
CA ARG A 325 -2.90 35.53 -3.89
C ARG A 325 -2.58 36.73 -3.00
N ILE A 326 -2.95 36.69 -1.72
CA ILE A 326 -2.66 37.76 -0.77
C ILE A 326 -1.21 37.68 -0.30
N LYS A 327 -0.76 36.48 0.08
CA LYS A 327 0.62 36.21 0.46
C LYS A 327 0.91 34.72 0.28
N GLU A 328 1.98 34.45 -0.46
CA GLU A 328 2.50 33.10 -0.70
C GLU A 328 2.74 32.35 0.62
N GLY A 329 2.26 31.11 0.67
CA GLY A 329 2.39 30.19 1.81
C GLY A 329 1.31 30.32 2.89
N LEU A 330 0.41 31.30 2.82
CA LEU A 330 -0.67 31.44 3.81
C LEU A 330 -1.66 30.25 3.80
N GLY A 331 -1.83 29.61 2.65
CA GLY A 331 -2.69 28.46 2.44
C GLY A 331 -2.06 27.13 2.87
N GLN A 332 -0.73 27.08 3.04
CA GLN A 332 0.03 25.84 3.24
C GLN A 332 -0.48 25.02 4.43
N LYS A 333 -0.88 25.67 5.54
CA LYS A 333 -1.40 25.00 6.74
C LYS A 333 -2.73 24.26 6.53
N TYR A 334 -3.41 24.48 5.41
CA TYR A 334 -4.67 23.82 5.05
C TYR A 334 -4.47 22.68 4.03
N LEU A 335 -3.26 22.48 3.55
CA LEU A 335 -2.88 21.37 2.68
C LEU A 335 -2.40 20.18 3.55
N PRO A 336 -2.45 18.95 3.01
CA PRO A 336 -1.84 17.80 3.69
C PRO A 336 -0.34 18.02 3.93
N GLY A 337 0.12 17.57 5.09
CA GLY A 337 1.52 17.65 5.52
C GLY A 337 2.40 16.60 4.88
#